data_AF-A0A1C7DPC7-F1
#
_entry.id   AF-A0A1C7DPC7-F1
#
_cell.length_a   1.000
_cell.length_b   1.000
_cell.length_c   1.000
_cell.angle_alpha   90.00
_cell.angle_beta   90.00
_cell.angle_gamma   90.00
#
_symmetry.space_group_name_H-M   'P 1'
#
loop_
_entity.id
_entity.type
_entity.pdbx_description
1 polymer ?
#
loop_
_entity_poly.entity_id
_entity_poly.type
_entity_poly.pdbx_seq_one_letter_code
_entity_poly.pdbx_strand_id
1 'polypeptide(L)'
;MNKILMALYGVSAILTITVFYWMNYLTAPVLNNDYRGGNGNPALFFPVVLMPFIFYFLYGTIELSMRLAEKWLSRKKTIIVISLSLIYLVGTALWTIRAADRFRTYIVETKEAYSDPKEFALLNVFSNHLFFNPLTFFGVVVICFVVGAGWSLKRRTSL
;
A
#
# COMPACT_ATOMS: atom_id res chain seq x y z
N MET A 1 -3.62 18.04 15.21
CA MET A 1 -2.43 18.60 14.55
C MET A 1 -2.53 20.11 14.46
N ASN A 2 -1.45 20.82 14.76
CA ASN A 2 -1.36 22.27 14.51
C ASN A 2 -1.16 22.53 12.99
N LYS A 3 -1.20 23.80 12.57
CA LYS A 3 -1.10 24.17 11.14
C LYS A 3 0.19 23.68 10.46
N ILE A 4 1.32 23.72 11.17
CA ILE A 4 2.63 23.29 10.65
C ILE A 4 2.64 21.78 10.41
N LEU A 5 2.15 21.00 11.37
CA LEU A 5 2.03 19.53 11.25
C LEU A 5 1.05 19.14 10.14
N MET A 6 -0.04 19.91 9.95
CA MET A 6 -0.95 19.71 8.81
C MET A 6 -0.29 19.99 7.47
N ALA A 7 0.54 21.04 7.36
CA ALA A 7 1.30 21.31 6.15
C ALA A 7 2.32 20.19 5.86
N LEU A 8 3.05 19.74 6.88
CA LEU A 8 3.98 18.61 6.75
C LEU A 8 3.27 17.32 6.35
N TYR A 9 2.05 17.10 6.84
CA TYR A 9 1.21 15.98 6.43
C TYR A 9 0.82 16.07 4.96
N GLY A 10 0.44 17.27 4.49
CA GLY A 10 0.15 17.51 3.07
C GLY A 10 1.35 17.19 2.17
N VAL A 11 2.55 17.65 2.54
CA VAL A 11 3.79 17.32 1.84
C VAL A 11 4.05 15.81 1.85
N SER A 12 3.90 15.18 3.02
CA SER A 12 4.10 13.73 3.18
C SER A 12 3.11 12.90 2.36
N ALA A 13 1.86 13.36 2.24
CA ALA A 13 0.84 12.73 1.41
C ALA A 13 1.21 12.81 -0.08
N ILE A 14 1.63 13.99 -0.55
CA ILE A 14 2.09 14.17 -1.94
C ILE A 14 3.28 13.24 -2.22
N LEU A 15 4.29 13.23 -1.35
CA LEU A 15 5.47 12.37 -1.51
C LEU A 15 5.11 10.89 -1.52
N THR A 16 4.18 10.45 -0.66
CA THR A 16 3.72 9.05 -0.64
C THR A 16 2.99 8.68 -1.92
N ILE A 17 2.13 9.56 -2.46
CA ILE A 17 1.48 9.38 -3.76
C ILE A 17 2.52 9.29 -4.88
N THR A 18 3.53 10.17 -4.85
CA THR A 18 4.64 10.17 -5.81
C THR A 18 5.43 8.87 -5.75
N VAL A 19 5.67 8.29 -4.57
CA VAL A 19 6.31 6.98 -4.41
C VAL A 19 5.47 5.89 -5.09
N PHE A 20 4.16 5.83 -4.82
CA PHE A 20 3.29 4.85 -5.47
C PHE A 20 3.31 4.98 -7.00
N TYR A 21 3.25 6.23 -7.49
CA TYR A 21 3.34 6.50 -8.92
C TYR A 21 4.67 6.06 -9.52
N TRP A 22 5.80 6.45 -8.93
CA TRP A 22 7.14 6.08 -9.42
C TRP A 22 7.39 4.58 -9.38
N MET A 23 6.96 3.92 -8.30
CA MET A 23 7.06 2.46 -8.20
C MET A 23 6.26 1.80 -9.32
N ASN A 24 5.04 2.27 -9.60
CA ASN A 24 4.26 1.78 -10.74
C ASN A 24 4.99 1.97 -12.07
N TYR A 25 5.46 3.20 -12.31
CA TYR A 25 6.09 3.61 -13.55
C TYR A 25 7.40 2.85 -13.82
N LEU A 26 8.17 2.55 -12.78
CA LEU A 26 9.43 1.81 -12.85
C LEU A 26 9.24 0.28 -12.90
N THR A 27 8.03 -0.19 -13.24
CA THR A 27 7.83 -1.59 -13.57
C THR A 27 8.65 -1.95 -14.81
N ALA A 28 9.54 -2.92 -14.68
CA ALA A 28 10.33 -3.39 -15.80
C ALA A 28 9.44 -4.14 -16.80
N PRO A 29 9.64 -3.96 -18.11
CA PRO A 29 8.95 -4.76 -19.11
C PRO A 29 9.44 -6.21 -19.08
N VAL A 30 8.56 -7.15 -19.39
CA VAL A 30 8.90 -8.57 -19.55
C VAL A 30 9.37 -8.80 -20.98
N LEU A 31 10.69 -8.85 -21.18
CA LEU A 31 11.32 -9.08 -22.49
C LEU A 31 12.16 -10.37 -22.48
N ASN A 32 12.14 -11.16 -23.55
CA ASN A 32 12.82 -12.47 -23.60
C ASN A 32 14.37 -12.35 -23.58
N ASN A 33 14.91 -11.24 -24.07
CA ASN A 33 16.34 -10.97 -24.21
C ASN A 33 17.02 -10.35 -22.97
N ASP A 34 16.27 -10.00 -21.92
CA ASP A 34 16.83 -9.38 -20.71
C ASP A 34 16.97 -10.39 -19.55
N TYR A 35 18.20 -10.63 -19.10
CA TYR A 35 18.51 -11.47 -17.92
C TYR A 35 18.27 -10.72 -16.58
N ARG A 36 17.17 -9.99 -16.47
CA ARG A 36 16.78 -9.23 -15.27
C ARG A 36 15.91 -10.06 -14.31
N GLY A 37 16.34 -11.26 -13.91
CA GLY A 37 15.61 -12.05 -12.91
C GLY A 37 16.22 -12.02 -11.51
N GLY A 38 17.53 -11.84 -11.40
CA GLY A 38 18.26 -12.04 -10.14
C GLY A 38 18.63 -10.80 -9.33
N ASN A 39 18.64 -9.59 -9.91
CA ASN A 39 19.26 -8.42 -9.25
C ASN A 39 18.24 -7.49 -8.59
N GLY A 40 17.56 -7.98 -7.54
CA GLY A 40 16.71 -7.19 -6.66
C GLY A 40 15.62 -6.35 -7.36
N ASN A 41 15.07 -5.36 -6.65
CA ASN A 41 14.14 -4.38 -7.21
C ASN A 41 14.66 -2.97 -6.95
N PRO A 42 15.46 -2.39 -7.88
CA PRO A 42 16.09 -1.08 -7.68
C PRO A 42 15.08 0.04 -7.41
N ALA A 43 13.84 -0.08 -7.89
CA ALA A 43 12.80 0.89 -7.61
C ALA A 43 12.48 0.99 -6.11
N LEU A 44 12.70 -0.06 -5.30
CA LEU A 44 12.51 -0.02 -3.85
C LEU A 44 13.41 1.01 -3.13
N PHE A 45 14.41 1.57 -3.81
CA PHE A 45 15.15 2.72 -3.31
C PHE A 45 14.24 3.92 -2.97
N PHE A 46 13.24 4.23 -3.80
CA PHE A 46 12.34 5.36 -3.60
C PHE A 46 11.56 5.30 -2.27
N PRO A 47 10.82 4.20 -1.96
CA PRO A 47 10.12 4.09 -0.69
C PRO A 47 11.07 4.08 0.52
N VAL A 48 12.29 3.56 0.37
CA VAL A 48 13.28 3.53 1.46
C VAL A 48 13.79 4.94 1.78
N VAL A 49 14.19 5.71 0.77
CA VAL A 49 14.68 7.08 0.98
C VAL A 49 13.58 8.00 1.50
N LEU A 50 12.35 7.85 1.01
CA LEU A 50 11.20 8.66 1.42
C LEU A 50 10.47 8.09 2.64
N MET A 51 11.01 7.06 3.29
CA MET A 51 10.41 6.38 4.43
C MET A 51 10.00 7.32 5.58
N PRO A 52 10.78 8.36 5.97
CA PRO A 52 10.35 9.29 7.03
C PRO A 52 9.03 10.01 6.69
N PHE A 53 8.86 10.41 5.43
CA PHE A 53 7.63 11.06 4.96
C PHE A 53 6.47 10.06 4.88
N ILE A 54 6.74 8.84 4.42
CA ILE A 54 5.73 7.77 4.40
C ILE A 54 5.22 7.51 5.83
N PHE A 55 6.11 7.36 6.81
CA PHE A 55 5.72 7.15 8.21
C PHE A 55 4.94 8.33 8.77
N TYR A 56 5.33 9.56 8.45
CA TYR A 56 4.58 10.73 8.86
C TYR A 56 3.17 10.78 8.23
N PHE A 57 3.05 10.42 6.95
CA PHE A 57 1.77 10.26 6.28
C PHE A 57 0.91 9.18 6.94
N LEU A 58 1.45 7.99 7.23
CA LEU A 58 0.72 6.90 7.87
C LEU A 58 0.20 7.34 9.25
N TYR A 59 1.08 7.90 10.09
CA TYR A 59 0.70 8.40 11.41
C TYR A 59 -0.36 9.52 11.32
N GLY A 60 -0.15 10.51 10.46
CA GLY A 60 -1.10 11.60 10.28
C GLY A 60 -2.46 11.11 9.78
N THR A 61 -2.49 10.13 8.89
CA THR A 61 -3.73 9.51 8.39
C THR A 61 -4.46 8.76 9.51
N ILE A 62 -3.73 8.03 10.35
CA ILE A 62 -4.28 7.35 11.54
C ILE A 62 -4.88 8.38 12.51
N GLU A 63 -4.15 9.45 12.85
CA GLU A 63 -4.61 10.49 13.79
C GLU A 63 -5.85 11.21 13.25
N LEU A 64 -5.86 11.57 11.96
CA LEU A 64 -7.01 12.19 11.31
C LEU A 64 -8.21 11.25 11.27
N SER A 65 -7.99 9.97 10.98
CA SER A 65 -9.06 8.96 10.98
C SER A 65 -9.67 8.75 12.36
N MET A 66 -8.84 8.73 13.42
CA MET A 66 -9.33 8.69 14.80
C MET A 66 -10.20 9.91 15.12
N ARG A 67 -9.71 11.13 14.84
CA ARG A 67 -10.46 12.38 15.07
C ARG A 67 -11.76 12.42 14.26
N LEU A 68 -11.75 11.91 13.04
CA LEU A 68 -12.92 11.84 12.18
C LEU A 68 -13.96 10.86 12.75
N ALA A 69 -13.53 9.67 13.18
CA ALA A 69 -14.40 8.70 13.84
C ALA A 69 -14.99 9.26 15.15
N GLU A 70 -14.18 9.95 15.95
CA GLU A 70 -14.62 10.58 17.21
C GLU A 70 -15.68 11.66 16.97
N LYS A 71 -15.49 12.50 15.95
CA LYS A 71 -16.37 13.64 15.68
C LYS A 71 -17.66 13.27 14.94
N TRP A 72 -17.60 12.32 14.00
CA TRP A 72 -18.68 12.11 13.03
C TRP A 72 -19.38 10.76 13.15
N LEU A 73 -18.76 9.75 13.77
CA LEU A 73 -19.28 8.39 13.81
C LEU A 73 -19.73 8.01 15.21
N SER A 74 -20.95 7.49 15.34
CA SER A 74 -21.38 6.80 16.55
C SER A 74 -20.64 5.45 16.69
N ARG A 75 -20.66 4.85 17.89
CA ARG A 75 -20.00 3.55 18.14
C ARG A 75 -20.44 2.46 17.15
N LYS A 76 -21.75 2.33 16.92
CA LYS A 76 -22.32 1.35 15.96
C LYS A 76 -21.83 1.62 14.53
N LYS A 77 -21.87 2.88 14.08
CA LYS A 77 -21.39 3.28 12.74
C LYS A 77 -19.90 2.99 12.59
N THR A 78 -19.09 3.28 13.61
CA THR A 78 -17.64 3.04 13.59
C THR A 78 -17.33 1.56 13.40
N ILE A 79 -18.01 0.67 14.12
CA ILE A 79 -17.85 -0.80 13.97
C ILE A 79 -18.23 -1.24 12.55
N ILE A 80 -19.37 -0.79 12.03
CA ILE A 80 -19.82 -1.14 10.68
C ILE A 80 -18.79 -0.72 9.62
N VAL A 81 -18.30 0.51 9.68
CA VAL A 81 -17.32 1.00 8.68
C VAL A 81 -15.99 0.26 8.81
N ILE A 82 -15.52 -0.04 10.03
CA ILE A 82 -14.33 -0.90 10.23
C ILE A 82 -14.53 -2.27 9.57
N SER A 83 -15.68 -2.93 9.78
CA SER A 83 -15.96 -4.23 9.17
C SER A 83 -15.96 -4.17 7.64
N LEU A 84 -16.58 -3.14 7.04
CA LEU A 84 -16.56 -2.94 5.59
C LEU A 84 -15.14 -2.66 5.07
N SER A 85 -14.37 -1.85 5.80
CA SER A 85 -12.95 -1.61 5.50
C SER A 85 -12.12 -2.89 5.52
N LEU A 86 -12.33 -3.78 6.50
CA LEU A 86 -11.64 -5.07 6.57
C LEU A 86 -11.99 -5.98 5.39
N ILE A 87 -13.26 -6.03 4.98
CA ILE A 87 -13.68 -6.79 3.79
C ILE A 87 -12.97 -6.26 2.54
N TYR A 88 -12.92 -4.94 2.37
CA TYR A 88 -12.18 -4.30 1.27
C TYR A 88 -10.68 -4.66 1.28
N LEU A 89 -10.04 -4.65 2.46
CA LEU A 89 -8.63 -4.99 2.60
C LEU A 89 -8.35 -6.45 2.24
N VAL A 90 -9.17 -7.38 2.73
CA VAL A 90 -9.06 -8.79 2.39
C VAL A 90 -9.27 -9.00 0.89
N GLY A 91 -10.29 -8.38 0.30
CA GLY A 91 -10.54 -8.46 -1.14
C GLY A 91 -9.38 -7.94 -1.98
N THR A 92 -8.84 -6.78 -1.62
CA THR A 92 -7.68 -6.17 -2.29
C THR A 92 -6.43 -7.05 -2.17
N ALA A 93 -6.12 -7.55 -0.97
CA ALA A 93 -4.97 -8.41 -0.73
C ALA A 93 -5.06 -9.73 -1.53
N LEU A 94 -6.22 -10.39 -1.50
CA LEU A 94 -6.44 -11.63 -2.26
C LEU A 94 -6.34 -11.40 -3.76
N TRP A 95 -6.87 -10.29 -4.26
CA TRP A 95 -6.75 -9.93 -5.67
C TRP A 95 -5.29 -9.69 -6.07
N THR A 96 -4.55 -8.87 -5.31
CA THR A 96 -3.13 -8.56 -5.60
C THR A 96 -2.26 -9.81 -5.56
N ILE A 97 -2.43 -10.68 -4.55
CA ILE A 97 -1.67 -11.93 -4.44
C ILE A 97 -1.95 -12.84 -5.65
N ARG A 98 -3.23 -13.04 -6.02
CA ARG A 98 -3.59 -13.87 -7.17
C ARG A 98 -3.08 -13.29 -8.49
N ALA A 99 -3.16 -11.97 -8.66
CA ALA A 99 -2.66 -11.29 -9.84
C ALA A 99 -1.13 -11.46 -9.95
N ALA A 100 -0.41 -11.25 -8.85
CA ALA A 100 1.05 -11.40 -8.82
C ALA A 100 1.49 -12.85 -9.06
N ASP A 101 0.75 -13.83 -8.53
CA ASP A 101 1.06 -15.24 -8.74
C ASP A 101 0.88 -15.66 -10.21
N ARG A 102 -0.23 -15.26 -10.84
CA ARG A 102 -0.41 -15.45 -12.30
C ARG A 102 0.65 -14.73 -13.11
N PHE A 103 1.07 -13.55 -12.66
CA PHE A 103 2.08 -12.76 -13.35
C PHE A 103 3.46 -13.44 -13.32
N ARG A 104 3.78 -14.20 -12.26
CA ARG A 104 4.99 -15.04 -12.23
C ARG A 104 5.00 -16.10 -13.31
N THR A 105 3.87 -16.77 -13.52
CA THR A 105 3.72 -17.75 -14.61
C THR A 105 3.95 -17.08 -15.96
N TYR A 106 3.34 -15.91 -16.19
CA TYR A 106 3.56 -15.12 -17.40
C TYR A 106 5.03 -14.74 -17.63
N ILE A 107 5.77 -14.39 -16.57
CA ILE A 107 7.21 -14.08 -16.68
C ILE A 107 7.99 -15.29 -17.18
N VAL A 108 7.74 -16.47 -16.62
CA VAL A 108 8.43 -17.72 -17.00
C VAL A 108 8.04 -18.17 -18.41
N GLU A 109 6.76 -18.06 -18.78
CA GLU A 109 6.29 -18.37 -20.14
C GLU A 109 6.91 -17.44 -21.20
N THR A 110 7.24 -16.19 -20.83
CA THR A 110 7.81 -15.21 -21.75
C THR A 110 9.34 -15.23 -21.79
N LYS A 111 9.99 -15.67 -20.71
CA LYS A 111 11.45 -15.71 -20.59
C LYS A 111 11.93 -17.15 -20.57
N GLU A 112 12.50 -17.59 -21.68
CA GLU A 112 13.02 -18.96 -21.85
C GLU A 112 14.17 -19.31 -20.86
N ALA A 113 14.76 -18.30 -20.22
CA ALA A 113 15.85 -18.45 -19.26
C ALA A 113 15.44 -18.98 -17.88
N TYR A 114 14.14 -19.03 -17.56
CA TYR A 114 13.63 -19.44 -16.25
C TYR A 114 12.67 -20.62 -16.40
N SER A 115 12.57 -21.46 -15.36
CA SER A 115 11.78 -22.70 -15.43
C SER A 115 10.73 -22.82 -14.33
N ASP A 116 10.93 -22.16 -13.17
CA ASP A 116 9.98 -22.19 -12.06
C ASP A 116 9.48 -20.76 -11.73
N PRO A 117 8.15 -20.50 -11.78
CA PRO A 117 7.55 -19.23 -11.36
C PRO A 117 7.92 -18.81 -9.93
N LYS A 118 8.27 -19.76 -9.06
CA LYS A 118 8.64 -19.48 -7.66
C LYS A 118 10.03 -18.87 -7.50
N GLU A 119 10.85 -18.87 -8.55
CA GLU A 119 12.14 -18.16 -8.57
C GLU A 119 11.94 -16.64 -8.40
N PHE A 120 10.79 -16.11 -8.78
CA PHE A 120 10.44 -14.70 -8.63
C PHE A 120 9.66 -14.46 -7.33
N ALA A 121 10.05 -13.49 -6.50
CA ALA A 121 9.21 -13.01 -5.40
C ALA A 121 7.88 -12.42 -5.94
N LEU A 122 6.80 -12.41 -5.14
CA LEU A 122 5.50 -11.87 -5.58
C LEU A 122 5.66 -10.39 -5.96
N LEU A 123 6.30 -9.62 -5.07
CA LEU A 123 6.79 -8.28 -5.37
C LEU A 123 8.21 -8.39 -5.96
N ASN A 124 8.34 -8.05 -7.23
CA ASN A 124 9.60 -8.03 -7.98
C ASN A 124 9.59 -6.87 -8.99
N VAL A 125 10.67 -6.71 -9.74
CA VAL A 125 10.82 -5.61 -10.73
C VAL A 125 9.74 -5.57 -11.80
N PHE A 126 9.18 -6.72 -12.18
CA PHE A 126 8.17 -6.85 -13.22
C PHE A 126 6.75 -6.68 -12.66
N SER A 127 6.55 -6.87 -11.35
CA SER A 127 5.23 -6.86 -10.73
C SER A 127 4.92 -5.58 -9.93
N ASN A 128 5.81 -4.57 -9.94
CA ASN A 128 5.61 -3.32 -9.20
C ASN A 128 4.23 -2.68 -9.44
N HIS A 129 3.75 -2.65 -10.68
CA HIS A 129 2.43 -2.14 -11.05
C HIS A 129 1.25 -2.83 -10.31
N LEU A 130 1.41 -4.06 -9.84
CA LEU A 130 0.39 -4.79 -9.08
C LEU A 130 0.35 -4.39 -7.60
N PHE A 131 1.47 -3.94 -7.04
CA PHE A 131 1.64 -3.58 -5.63
C PHE A 131 1.61 -2.07 -5.36
N PHE A 132 1.90 -1.28 -6.39
CA PHE A 132 1.97 0.17 -6.31
C PHE A 132 1.02 0.79 -7.32
N ASN A 133 -0.28 0.61 -7.12
CA ASN A 133 -1.33 1.22 -7.95
C ASN A 133 -2.37 1.91 -7.05
N PRO A 134 -3.33 2.66 -7.63
CA PRO A 134 -4.34 3.36 -6.86
C PRO A 134 -5.12 2.45 -5.90
N LEU A 135 -5.43 1.21 -6.30
CA LEU A 135 -6.15 0.25 -5.44
C LEU A 135 -5.35 -0.06 -4.17
N THR A 136 -4.07 -0.41 -4.31
CA THR A 136 -3.19 -0.69 -3.17
C THR A 136 -2.88 0.55 -2.32
N PHE A 137 -2.83 1.74 -2.93
CA PHE A 137 -2.70 3.01 -2.21
C PHE A 137 -3.91 3.25 -1.30
N PHE A 138 -5.13 3.09 -1.84
CA PHE A 138 -6.35 3.16 -1.04
C PHE A 138 -6.39 2.06 0.02
N GLY A 139 -5.84 0.86 -0.27
CA GLY A 139 -5.59 -0.17 0.74
C GLY A 139 -4.79 0.35 1.94
N VAL A 140 -3.68 1.04 1.71
CA VAL A 140 -2.87 1.64 2.79
C VAL A 140 -3.66 2.70 3.57
N VAL A 141 -4.40 3.57 2.89
CA VAL A 141 -5.27 4.58 3.54
C VAL A 141 -6.35 3.91 4.40
N VAL A 142 -6.96 2.84 3.91
CA VAL A 142 -7.99 2.08 4.63
C VAL A 142 -7.40 1.36 5.85
N ILE A 143 -6.18 0.83 5.77
CA ILE A 143 -5.46 0.30 6.95
C ILE A 143 -5.32 1.39 8.01
N CYS A 144 -4.85 2.58 7.61
CA CYS A 144 -4.72 3.71 8.52
C CYS A 144 -6.07 4.10 9.15
N PHE A 145 -7.15 4.07 8.36
CA PHE A 145 -8.49 4.32 8.86
C PHE A 145 -8.93 3.28 9.89
N VAL A 146 -8.75 1.97 9.62
CA VAL A 146 -9.09 0.90 10.55
C VAL A 146 -8.37 1.07 11.88
N VAL A 147 -7.07 1.35 11.84
CA VAL A 147 -6.26 1.58 13.05
C VAL A 147 -6.75 2.82 13.81
N GLY A 148 -6.96 3.95 13.12
CA GLY A 148 -7.43 5.19 13.74
C GLY A 148 -8.84 5.07 14.34
N ALA A 149 -9.77 4.45 13.62
CA ALA A 149 -11.13 4.22 14.09
C ALA A 149 -11.15 3.21 15.26
N GLY A 150 -10.32 2.17 15.23
CA GLY A 150 -10.13 1.25 16.34
C GLY A 150 -9.58 1.94 17.59
N TRP A 151 -8.63 2.86 17.42
CA TRP A 151 -8.12 3.69 18.52
C TRP A 151 -9.24 4.57 19.12
N SER A 152 -10.07 5.20 18.29
CA SER A 152 -11.24 5.96 18.76
C SER A 152 -12.21 5.12 19.59
N LEU A 153 -12.51 3.89 19.15
CA LEU A 153 -13.36 2.96 19.91
C LEU A 153 -12.79 2.65 21.29
N LYS A 154 -11.49 2.36 21.38
CA LYS A 154 -10.79 2.07 22.65
C LYS A 154 -10.90 3.23 23.64
N ARG A 155 -10.71 4.48 23.18
CA ARG A 155 -10.79 5.68 24.05
C ARG A 155 -12.20 5.91 24.60
N ARG A 156 -13.22 5.63 23.79
CA ARG A 156 -14.63 5.77 24.20
C ARG A 156 -15.08 4.73 25.22
N THR A 157 -14.41 3.58 25.30
CA THR A 157 -14.71 2.55 26.31
C THR A 157 -13.95 2.74 27.62
N SER A 158 -12.91 3.57 27.64
CA SER A 158 -12.11 3.88 28.84
C SER A 158 -12.56 5.14 29.58
N LEU A 159 -13.57 5.84 29.08
CA LEU A 159 -14.22 7.01 29.67
C LEU A 159 -15.62 6.59 30.15
#